data_AF-A0A352CV98-F1
#
_entry.id   AF-A0A352CV98-F1
#
_cell.length_a   1.000
_cell.length_b   1.000
_cell.length_c   1.000
_cell.angle_alpha   90.00
_cell.angle_beta   90.00
_cell.angle_gamma   90.00
#
_symmetry.space_group_name_H-M   'P 1'
#
loop_
_entity.id
_entity.type
_entity.pdbx_description
1 polymer ?
#
loop_
_entity_poly.entity_id
_entity_poly.type
_entity_poly.pdbx_seq_one_letter_code
_entity_poly.pdbx_strand_id
1 'polypeptide(L)'
;MTDSVYIAIDMKSFYASVECRARGYDPLKALLLVADESRSDQTICLAVSPALKAKGVPARPRLFEAKQAIARYERRHHTRLDYEIAVPRMALYEKVSAR
;
A
#
# COMPACT_ATOMS: atom_id res chain seq x y z
N MET A 1 -12.35 -26.63 -33.63
CA MET A 1 -11.80 -25.29 -33.32
C MET A 1 -11.54 -25.30 -31.82
N THR A 2 -10.29 -25.16 -31.39
CA THR A 2 -9.97 -24.98 -29.98
C THR A 2 -10.07 -23.48 -29.70
N ASP A 3 -11.05 -23.08 -28.89
CA ASP A 3 -11.21 -21.69 -28.49
C ASP A 3 -9.98 -21.23 -27.68
N SER A 4 -9.50 -20.02 -27.97
CA SER A 4 -8.41 -19.41 -27.21
C SER A 4 -8.89 -19.07 -25.79
N VAL A 5 -8.15 -19.55 -24.78
CA VAL A 5 -8.39 -19.23 -23.37
C VAL A 5 -7.39 -18.17 -22.92
N TYR A 6 -7.89 -17.09 -22.32
CA TYR A 6 -7.08 -15.98 -21.80
C TYR A 6 -7.14 -15.92 -20.28
N ILE A 7 -6.01 -15.62 -19.64
CA ILE A 7 -5.90 -15.39 -18.19
C ILE A 7 -5.23 -14.03 -17.96
N ALA A 8 -5.84 -13.19 -17.14
CA ALA A 8 -5.27 -11.92 -16.69
C ALA A 8 -4.90 -12.03 -15.19
N ILE A 9 -3.65 -11.71 -14.85
CA ILE A 9 -3.12 -11.79 -13.49
C ILE A 9 -2.64 -10.40 -13.08
N ASP A 10 -3.12 -9.92 -11.93
CA ASP A 10 -2.70 -8.65 -11.32
C ASP A 10 -2.22 -8.87 -9.88
N MET A 11 -1.20 -8.12 -9.48
CA MET A 11 -0.65 -8.17 -8.13
C MET A 11 -1.29 -7.12 -7.24
N LYS A 12 -2.14 -7.58 -6.32
CA LYS A 12 -2.84 -6.69 -5.38
C LYS A 12 -1.86 -5.96 -4.45
N SER A 13 -1.92 -4.63 -4.47
CA SER A 13 -1.09 -3.75 -3.63
C SER A 13 0.42 -3.94 -3.84
N PHE A 14 0.84 -4.22 -5.08
CA PHE A 14 2.21 -4.57 -5.44
C PHE A 14 3.30 -3.80 -4.69
N TYR A 15 3.36 -2.47 -4.79
CA TYR A 15 4.42 -1.69 -4.15
C TYR A 15 4.46 -1.87 -2.62
N ALA A 16 3.29 -1.86 -1.96
CA ALA A 16 3.24 -2.09 -0.52
C ALA A 16 3.72 -3.50 -0.16
N SER A 17 3.34 -4.52 -0.95
CA SER A 17 3.80 -5.90 -0.75
C SER A 17 5.31 -6.05 -0.91
N VAL A 18 5.91 -5.37 -1.90
CA VAL A 18 7.36 -5.34 -2.09
C VAL A 18 8.07 -4.63 -0.94
N GLU A 19 7.56 -3.47 -0.51
CA GLU A 19 8.13 -2.73 0.62
C GLU A 19 8.06 -3.55 1.92
N CYS A 20 6.95 -4.25 2.19
CA CYS A 20 6.80 -5.15 3.33
C CYS A 20 7.83 -6.28 3.28
N ARG A 21 7.90 -7.01 2.16
CA ARG A 21 8.84 -8.13 2.02
C ARG A 21 10.30 -7.70 2.15
N ALA A 22 10.66 -6.57 1.55
CA ALA A 22 12.02 -6.03 1.64
C ALA A 22 12.41 -5.60 3.07
N ARG A 23 11.45 -5.35 3.96
CA ARG A 23 11.65 -5.03 5.38
C ARG A 23 11.48 -6.23 6.31
N GLY A 24 11.17 -7.41 5.76
CA GLY A 24 10.88 -8.60 6.57
C GLY A 24 9.49 -8.62 7.21
N TYR A 25 8.57 -7.78 6.76
CA TYR A 25 7.18 -7.76 7.25
C TYR A 25 6.28 -8.74 6.50
N ASP A 26 5.21 -9.18 7.17
CA ASP A 26 4.10 -9.89 6.54
C ASP A 26 3.21 -8.88 5.76
N PRO A 27 3.15 -8.96 4.42
CA PRO A 27 2.39 -8.02 3.59
C PRO A 27 0.88 -8.04 3.83
N LEU A 28 0.34 -9.10 4.44
CA LEU A 28 -1.08 -9.22 4.75
C LEU A 28 -1.46 -8.60 6.10
N LYS A 29 -0.47 -8.35 6.98
CA LYS A 29 -0.68 -7.83 8.34
C LYS A 29 -0.12 -6.43 8.55
N ALA A 30 0.97 -6.10 7.89
CA ALA A 30 1.66 -4.82 8.06
C ALA A 30 0.76 -3.63 7.70
N LEU A 31 0.83 -2.58 8.52
CA LEU A 31 0.18 -1.30 8.26
C LEU A 31 1.17 -0.39 7.54
N LEU A 32 1.21 -0.48 6.22
CA LEU A 32 2.19 0.25 5.40
C LEU A 32 1.53 1.02 4.25
N LEU A 33 1.99 2.24 4.02
CA LEU A 33 1.68 3.12 2.89
C LEU A 33 2.95 3.33 2.05
N VAL A 34 2.81 3.49 0.74
CA VAL A 34 3.94 3.86 -0.13
C VAL A 34 3.72 5.27 -0.65
N ALA A 35 4.46 6.24 -0.14
CA ALA A 35 4.35 7.66 -0.47
C ALA A 35 5.65 8.40 -0.12
N ASP A 36 5.90 9.53 -0.78
CA ASP A 36 7.01 10.42 -0.47
C ASP A 36 6.51 11.63 0.33
N GLU A 37 6.53 11.52 1.66
CA GLU A 37 6.04 12.55 2.57
C GLU A 37 6.96 13.79 2.66
N SER A 38 8.18 13.71 2.13
CA SER A 38 9.11 14.85 2.11
C SER A 38 8.65 15.98 1.19
N ARG A 39 7.80 15.67 0.19
CA ARG A 39 7.30 16.65 -0.78
C ARG A 39 6.13 17.46 -0.23
N SER A 40 5.04 16.79 0.09
CA SER A 40 3.85 17.37 0.73
C SER A 40 2.84 16.28 1.06
N ASP A 41 1.91 16.59 1.95
CA ASP A 41 0.75 15.74 2.24
C ASP A 41 -0.24 15.62 1.05
N GLN A 42 -0.08 16.44 0.00
CA GLN A 42 -0.84 16.32 -1.25
C GLN A 42 -0.25 15.28 -2.21
N THR A 43 0.90 14.67 -1.86
CA THR A 43 1.48 13.58 -2.63
C THR A 43 0.51 12.41 -2.76
N ILE A 44 0.62 11.69 -3.87
CA ILE A 44 -0.19 10.49 -4.11
C ILE A 44 0.43 9.29 -3.37
N CYS A 45 -0.39 8.49 -2.70
CA CYS A 45 0.04 7.18 -2.23
C CYS A 45 0.03 6.20 -3.40
N LEU A 46 1.19 5.66 -3.76
CA LEU A 46 1.34 4.69 -4.84
C LEU A 46 0.67 3.35 -4.50
N ALA A 47 0.73 2.96 -3.23
CA ALA A 47 0.06 1.78 -2.73
C ALA A 47 -0.29 1.91 -1.25
N VAL A 48 -1.32 1.15 -0.85
CA VAL A 48 -1.75 0.98 0.53
C VAL A 48 -1.81 -0.53 0.79
N SER A 49 -1.24 -0.97 1.90
CA SER A 49 -1.27 -2.37 2.36
C SER A 49 -2.71 -2.88 2.52
N PRO A 50 -2.96 -4.18 2.30
CA PRO A 50 -4.27 -4.80 2.54
C PRO A 50 -4.82 -4.53 3.95
N ALA A 51 -3.97 -4.55 4.97
CA ALA A 51 -4.38 -4.35 6.36
C ALA A 51 -4.81 -2.91 6.67
N LEU A 52 -4.27 -1.90 5.97
CA LEU A 52 -4.77 -0.51 6.06
C LEU A 52 -6.05 -0.31 5.25
N LYS A 53 -6.17 -0.94 4.08
CA LYS A 53 -7.41 -0.93 3.29
C LYS A 53 -8.59 -1.49 4.10
N ALA A 54 -8.36 -2.58 4.83
CA ALA A 54 -9.36 -3.17 5.73
C ALA A 54 -9.78 -2.22 6.87
N LYS A 55 -8.98 -1.20 7.18
CA LYS A 55 -9.29 -0.16 8.19
C LYS A 55 -9.91 1.10 7.58
N GLY A 56 -10.31 1.04 6.31
CA GLY A 56 -11.03 2.13 5.63
C GLY A 56 -10.15 3.14 4.92
N VAL A 57 -8.84 2.87 4.77
CA VAL A 57 -7.97 3.69 3.93
C VAL A 57 -8.24 3.38 2.44
N PRO A 58 -8.48 4.40 1.58
CA PRO A 58 -8.69 4.17 0.16
C PRO A 58 -7.49 3.50 -0.52
N ALA A 59 -7.68 2.97 -1.74
CA ALA A 59 -6.61 2.25 -2.43
C ALA A 59 -5.51 3.15 -3.02
N ARG A 60 -5.87 4.35 -3.47
CA ARG A 60 -4.96 5.38 -4.03
C ARG A 60 -5.31 6.79 -3.51
N PRO A 61 -5.24 7.01 -2.20
CA PRO A 61 -5.52 8.30 -1.60
C PRO A 61 -4.36 9.28 -1.83
N ARG A 62 -4.60 10.57 -1.61
CA ARG A 62 -3.53 11.49 -1.21
C ARG A 62 -3.09 11.19 0.22
N LEU A 63 -1.86 11.54 0.58
CA LEU A 63 -1.33 11.23 1.91
C LEU A 63 -2.19 11.84 3.03
N PHE A 64 -2.70 13.07 2.85
CA PHE A 64 -3.63 13.68 3.81
C PHE A 64 -4.93 12.88 3.97
N GLU A 65 -5.48 12.31 2.89
CA GLU A 65 -6.71 11.52 2.93
C GLU A 65 -6.48 10.18 3.66
N ALA A 66 -5.30 9.57 3.46
CA ALA A 66 -4.89 8.38 4.17
C ALA A 66 -4.76 8.64 5.68
N LYS A 67 -4.04 9.71 6.06
CA LYS A 67 -3.91 10.15 7.46
C LYS A 67 -5.27 10.43 8.10
N GLN A 68 -6.17 11.11 7.38
CA GLN A 68 -7.53 11.34 7.87
C GLN A 68 -8.35 10.05 8.04
N ALA A 69 -8.23 9.10 7.12
CA ALA A 69 -8.91 7.81 7.22
C ALA A 69 -8.41 7.00 8.43
N ILE A 70 -7.09 6.97 8.64
CA ILE A 70 -6.44 6.36 9.80
C ILE A 70 -6.94 7.03 11.09
N ALA A 71 -6.91 8.36 11.17
CA ALA A 71 -7.38 9.10 12.35
C ALA A 71 -8.88 8.90 12.62
N ARG A 72 -9.71 8.68 11.59
CA ARG A 72 -11.12 8.31 11.78
C ARG A 72 -11.27 6.90 12.35
N TYR A 73 -10.46 5.95 11.89
CA TYR A 73 -10.44 4.59 12.43
C TYR A 73 -10.01 4.57 13.89
N GLU A 74 -8.88 5.23 14.21
CA GLU A 74 -8.34 5.34 15.57
C GLU A 74 -9.36 5.92 16.55
N ARG A 75 -10.03 7.02 16.18
CA ARG A 75 -11.08 7.64 17.01
C ARG A 75 -12.27 6.71 17.24
N ARG A 76 -12.72 5.98 16.21
CA ARG A 76 -13.87 5.07 16.31
C ARG A 76 -13.57 3.85 17.17
N HIS A 77 -12.33 3.37 17.16
CA HIS A 77 -11.92 2.14 17.83
C HIS A 77 -11.11 2.36 19.11
N HIS A 78 -10.97 3.62 19.56
CA HIS A 78 -10.18 4.00 20.75
C HIS A 78 -8.79 3.35 20.77
N THR A 79 -8.12 3.37 19.61
CA THR A 79 -6.83 2.72 19.40
C THR A 79 -5.87 3.67 18.68
N ARG A 80 -4.58 3.33 18.67
CA ARG A 80 -3.56 4.00 17.88
C ARG A 80 -2.90 2.98 16.98
N LEU A 81 -2.88 3.27 15.69
CA LEU A 81 -2.25 2.41 14.70
C LEU A 81 -0.78 2.78 14.59
N ASP A 82 0.08 1.80 14.73
CA ASP A 82 1.48 1.91 14.35
C ASP A 82 1.60 1.55 12.87
N TYR A 83 1.81 2.56 12.02
CA TYR A 83 1.90 2.40 10.57
C TYR A 83 3.14 3.07 10.01
N GLU A 84 3.68 2.50 8.93
CA GLU A 84 4.89 3.00 8.26
C GLU A 84 4.54 3.66 6.92
N ILE A 85 5.20 4.79 6.62
CA ILE A 85 5.19 5.41 5.29
C ILE A 85 6.53 5.09 4.63
N ALA A 86 6.51 4.19 3.64
CA ALA A 86 7.67 3.83 2.86
C ALA A 86 7.84 4.75 1.65
N VAL A 87 9.04 5.31 1.48
CA VAL A 87 9.39 6.05 0.27
C VAL A 87 9.41 5.09 -0.93
N PRO A 88 8.83 5.47 -2.09
CA PRO A 88 8.87 4.67 -3.30
C PRO A 88 10.30 4.31 -3.75
N ARG A 89 10.55 3.02 -4.04
CA ARG A 89 11.83 2.52 -4.57
C ARG A 89 11.63 1.88 -5.95
N MET A 90 11.55 2.71 -6.99
CA MET A 90 11.22 2.25 -8.36
C MET A 90 12.18 1.18 -8.89
N ALA A 91 13.50 1.34 -8.70
CA ALA A 91 14.49 0.36 -9.10
C ALA A 91 14.30 -1.02 -8.42
N LEU A 92 13.79 -1.04 -7.17
CA LEU A 92 13.46 -2.29 -6.49
C LEU A 92 12.22 -2.94 -7.11
N TYR A 93 11.19 -2.15 -7.42
CA TYR A 93 9.94 -2.64 -8.00
C TYR A 93 10.15 -3.27 -9.38
N GLU A 94 10.96 -2.62 -10.21
CA GLU A 94 11.36 -3.16 -11.52
C GLU A 94 12.11 -4.49 -11.35
N LYS A 95 13.09 -4.56 -10.43
CA LYS A 95 13.84 -5.78 -10.15
C LYS A 95 12.95 -6.93 -9.67
N VAL A 96 11.91 -6.65 -8.88
CA VAL A 96 10.97 -7.68 -8.41
C VAL A 96 10.02 -8.11 -9.53
N SER A 97 9.54 -7.17 -10.35
CA SER A 97 8.62 -7.48 -11.45
C SER A 97 9.28 -8.22 -12.62
N ALA A 98 10.59 -8.08 -12.79
CA ALA A 98 11.36 -8.74 -13.85
C ALA A 98 11.82 -10.16 -13.47
N ARG A 99 11.53 -10.61 -12.25
CA ARG A 99 11.82 -11.97 -11.77
C ARG A 99 10.61 -12.87 -11.95
#